data_AF-A0A8C6HN13-F1
#
_entry.id   AF-A0A8C6HN13-F1
#
_cell.length_a   1.000
_cell.length_b   1.000
_cell.length_c   1.000
_cell.angle_alpha   90.00
_cell.angle_beta   90.00
_cell.angle_gamma   90.00
#
_symmetry.space_group_name_H-M   'P 1'
#
loop_
_entity.id
_entity.type
_entity.pdbx_description
1 polymer ?
#
loop_
_entity_poly.entity_id
_entity_poly.type
_entity_poly.pdbx_seq_one_letter_code
_entity_poly.pdbx_strand_id
1 'polypeptide(L)'
;MSLQPAPASRVFMELVPWADRGRENHPISAAEAQTIGRRPHVAEAHPGAREVHVSGAAEVSASPDRALVTVRVSSTKEVSAEAKKSVCRRLDYITQSLQQQGFQAENVTVTKNIRRVENAYRMEAEVCITFTEFGKMQNICNFLVEKLDSSVVISPPEFYHTPGSVENLRRQACLVAVENAWRKAQEVCDLVGQTLGKPLLIKEEETKDWEGQTDDHQLSRLPGTLTVQQKIKSATIHAASKVFITFEVKGKEKKKKHL
;
A
#
# COMPACT_ATOMS: atom_id res chain seq x y z
N MET A 1 2.35 11.74 26.45
CA MET A 1 1.83 10.45 25.96
C MET A 1 0.33 10.60 25.77
N SER A 2 -0.12 11.05 24.60
CA SER A 2 -1.56 11.24 24.32
C SER A 2 -2.05 10.02 23.56
N LEU A 3 -2.92 9.22 24.19
CA LEU A 3 -3.56 8.05 23.58
C LEU A 3 -4.57 8.53 22.54
N GLN A 4 -4.36 8.18 21.26
CA GLN A 4 -5.38 8.34 20.23
C GLN A 4 -6.60 7.46 20.56
N PRO A 5 -7.84 7.96 20.38
CA PRO A 5 -9.02 7.16 20.62
C PRO A 5 -9.16 6.10 19.51
N ALA A 6 -9.37 4.85 19.92
CA ALA A 6 -9.67 3.76 19.00
C ALA A 6 -10.97 4.05 18.21
N PRO A 7 -11.05 3.70 16.92
CA PRO A 7 -12.25 3.94 16.13
C PRO A 7 -13.44 3.16 16.71
N ALA A 8 -14.56 3.85 16.89
CA ALA A 8 -15.77 3.29 17.47
C ALA A 8 -16.31 2.15 16.58
N SER A 9 -16.16 0.91 17.05
CA SER A 9 -16.80 -0.26 16.46
C SER A 9 -18.29 -0.26 16.80
N ARG A 10 -19.15 0.04 15.82
CA ARG A 10 -20.60 -0.17 15.95
C ARG A 10 -20.93 -1.58 15.49
N VAL A 11 -21.48 -2.38 16.40
CA VAL A 11 -21.99 -3.73 16.11
C VAL A 11 -23.49 -3.69 16.35
N PHE A 12 -24.27 -3.99 15.32
CA PHE A 12 -25.71 -4.14 15.43
C PHE A 12 -26.03 -5.64 15.42
N MET A 13 -26.78 -6.09 16.42
CA MET A 13 -27.27 -7.46 16.53
C MET A 13 -28.74 -7.39 16.92
N GLU A 14 -29.63 -7.84 16.03
CA GLU A 14 -31.08 -7.85 16.25
C GLU A 14 -31.54 -9.29 16.53
N LEU A 15 -32.19 -9.51 17.67
CA LEU A 15 -32.74 -10.81 18.10
C LEU A 15 -34.27 -10.71 18.13
N VAL A 16 -34.95 -11.52 17.31
CA VAL A 16 -36.43 -11.54 17.23
C VAL A 16 -37.00 -12.71 18.07
N PRO A 17 -38.13 -12.54 18.80
CA PRO A 17 -38.68 -13.56 19.72
C PRO A 17 -39.40 -14.73 19.03
N TRP A 18 -39.39 -15.89 19.69
CA TRP A 18 -39.98 -17.17 19.26
C TRP A 18 -41.47 -17.26 19.65
N ALA A 19 -42.35 -17.64 18.71
CA ALA A 19 -43.74 -18.02 18.99
C ALA A 19 -43.97 -19.52 18.69
N ASP A 20 -44.38 -20.25 19.73
CA ASP A 20 -44.74 -21.67 19.72
C ASP A 20 -46.24 -21.82 19.41
N ARG A 21 -46.64 -22.66 18.44
CA ARG A 21 -47.97 -23.30 18.39
C ARG A 21 -47.97 -24.60 17.57
N GLY A 22 -48.31 -25.70 18.25
CA GLY A 22 -48.63 -27.00 17.68
C GLY A 22 -50.07 -27.14 17.16
N ARG A 23 -50.19 -27.95 16.10
CA ARG A 23 -51.19 -28.98 15.73
C ARG A 23 -52.53 -29.06 16.52
N GLU A 24 -53.69 -29.10 15.84
CA GLU A 24 -54.52 -30.32 15.57
C GLU A 24 -55.83 -30.05 14.76
N ASN A 25 -56.55 -31.13 14.40
CA ASN A 25 -57.43 -31.44 13.25
C ASN A 25 -58.93 -30.99 13.24
N HIS A 26 -59.47 -30.77 12.01
CA HIS A 26 -60.77 -31.14 11.33
C HIS A 26 -62.13 -31.37 12.08
N PRO A 27 -63.32 -31.50 11.39
CA PRO A 27 -64.00 -30.75 10.28
C PRO A 27 -65.56 -30.53 10.48
N ILE A 28 -66.26 -29.93 9.49
CA ILE A 28 -67.66 -30.17 8.97
C ILE A 28 -68.52 -28.91 8.64
N SER A 29 -68.98 -28.89 7.37
CA SER A 29 -70.18 -28.35 6.66
C SER A 29 -70.81 -26.95 6.83
N ALA A 30 -70.90 -26.30 5.65
CA ALA A 30 -72.04 -25.65 4.98
C ALA A 30 -72.76 -24.43 5.61
N ALA A 31 -72.58 -23.25 4.98
CA ALA A 31 -73.61 -22.55 4.21
C ALA A 31 -73.16 -21.12 3.84
N GLU A 32 -73.51 -20.75 2.61
CA GLU A 32 -73.58 -19.45 1.91
C GLU A 32 -73.36 -18.14 2.71
N ALA A 33 -72.47 -17.28 2.21
CA ALA A 33 -72.81 -15.93 1.71
C ALA A 33 -71.55 -15.08 1.44
N GLN A 34 -71.61 -14.35 0.32
CA GLN A 34 -70.80 -13.21 -0.12
C GLN A 34 -70.59 -12.18 1.05
N THR A 35 -69.57 -11.33 1.18
CA THR A 35 -68.73 -10.56 0.25
C THR A 35 -67.68 -9.78 1.08
N ILE A 36 -66.56 -9.40 0.44
CA ILE A 36 -65.66 -8.27 0.77
C ILE A 36 -64.72 -8.43 2.00
N GLY A 37 -63.42 -8.28 1.74
CA GLY A 37 -62.40 -8.05 2.76
C GLY A 37 -61.16 -8.91 2.58
N ARG A 38 -60.44 -8.74 1.47
CA ARG A 38 -59.17 -9.43 1.20
C ARG A 38 -58.15 -9.00 2.28
N ARG A 39 -57.89 -9.91 3.21
CA ARG A 39 -56.87 -9.82 4.26
C ARG A 39 -55.52 -9.39 3.65
N PRO A 40 -54.71 -8.57 4.35
CA PRO A 40 -53.35 -8.32 3.90
C PRO A 40 -52.62 -9.65 3.86
N HIS A 41 -51.94 -9.89 2.74
CA HIS A 41 -51.02 -10.99 2.59
C HIS A 41 -50.07 -10.99 3.79
N VAL A 42 -50.14 -12.05 4.59
CA VAL A 42 -49.05 -12.42 5.50
C VAL A 42 -47.85 -12.65 4.57
N ALA A 43 -46.97 -11.66 4.49
CA ALA A 43 -45.68 -11.82 3.87
C ALA A 43 -45.02 -13.00 4.59
N GLU A 44 -44.73 -14.07 3.85
CA GLU A 44 -43.88 -15.15 4.32
C GLU A 44 -42.58 -14.51 4.82
N ALA A 45 -42.45 -14.47 6.15
CA ALA A 45 -41.18 -14.19 6.78
C ALA A 45 -40.26 -15.35 6.39
N HIS A 46 -39.47 -15.12 5.34
CA HIS A 46 -38.30 -15.91 5.06
C HIS A 46 -37.54 -16.01 6.38
N PRO A 47 -37.12 -17.19 6.84
CA PRO A 47 -36.30 -17.29 8.04
C PRO A 47 -35.05 -16.46 7.76
N GLY A 48 -34.98 -15.26 8.33
CA GLY A 48 -33.88 -14.33 8.09
C GLY A 48 -32.60 -15.07 8.40
N ALA A 49 -31.72 -15.19 7.40
CA ALA A 49 -30.41 -15.79 7.60
C ALA A 49 -29.77 -15.07 8.79
N ARG A 50 -29.30 -15.82 9.78
CA ARG A 50 -28.57 -15.21 10.90
C ARG A 50 -27.26 -14.70 10.32
N GLU A 51 -26.98 -13.43 10.51
CA GLU A 51 -25.84 -12.77 9.88
C GLU A 51 -25.02 -12.02 10.92
N VAL A 52 -23.73 -11.88 10.63
CA VAL A 52 -22.83 -10.97 11.34
C VAL A 52 -22.22 -10.00 10.33
N HIS A 53 -22.31 -8.72 10.67
CA HIS A 53 -21.92 -7.61 9.80
C HIS A 53 -20.71 -6.95 10.45
N VAL A 54 -19.59 -6.91 9.71
CA VAL A 54 -18.34 -6.38 10.22
C VAL A 54 -17.71 -5.44 9.22
N SER A 55 -17.12 -4.37 9.73
CA SER A 55 -16.15 -3.57 8.98
C SER A 55 -14.75 -3.88 9.48
N GLY A 56 -13.81 -4.06 8.55
CA GLY A 56 -12.37 -4.13 8.78
C GLY A 56 -11.69 -2.98 8.05
N ALA A 57 -10.62 -2.47 8.64
CA ALA A 57 -9.79 -1.45 8.03
C ALA A 57 -8.32 -1.84 8.18
N ALA A 58 -7.50 -1.37 7.26
CA ALA A 58 -6.06 -1.51 7.32
C ALA A 58 -5.39 -0.29 6.70
N GLU A 59 -4.23 0.05 7.26
CA GLU A 59 -3.28 1.00 6.70
C GLU A 59 -1.93 0.29 6.59
N VAL A 60 -1.33 0.37 5.41
CA VAL A 60 0.00 -0.19 5.12
C VAL A 60 0.85 0.90 4.48
N SER A 61 2.16 0.79 4.66
CA SER A 61 3.13 1.71 4.06
C SER A 61 4.27 0.95 3.42
N ALA A 62 4.88 1.55 2.41
CA ALA A 62 6.08 1.04 1.75
C ALA A 62 7.09 2.16 1.54
N SER A 63 8.31 1.95 2.01
CA SER A 63 9.45 2.82 1.70
C SER A 63 9.82 2.68 0.21
N PRO A 64 10.43 3.71 -0.41
CA PRO A 64 10.94 3.62 -1.78
C PRO A 64 11.83 2.39 -1.97
N ASP A 65 11.70 1.76 -3.13
CA ASP A 65 12.42 0.55 -3.51
C ASP A 65 13.59 0.84 -4.47
N ARG A 66 13.70 2.10 -4.93
CA ARG A 66 14.78 2.57 -5.80
C ARG A 66 15.32 3.92 -5.34
N ALA A 67 16.60 4.13 -5.63
CA ALA A 67 17.24 5.43 -5.56
C ALA A 67 18.03 5.71 -6.83
N LEU A 68 17.91 6.92 -7.36
CA LEU A 68 18.68 7.41 -8.50
C LEU A 68 19.74 8.39 -7.99
N VAL A 69 20.99 8.19 -8.42
CA VAL A 69 22.08 9.15 -8.21
C VAL A 69 22.70 9.48 -9.56
N THR A 70 22.93 10.77 -9.81
CA THR A 70 23.58 11.25 -11.02
C THR A 70 24.97 11.77 -10.70
N VAL A 71 25.98 11.19 -11.32
CA VAL A 71 27.37 11.64 -11.23
C VAL A 71 27.69 12.43 -12.50
N ARG A 72 28.00 13.72 -12.34
CA ARG A 72 28.30 14.64 -13.44
C ARG A 72 29.78 14.91 -13.48
N VAL A 73 30.39 14.68 -14.64
CA VAL A 73 31.81 14.92 -14.91
C VAL A 73 31.91 15.95 -16.02
N SER A 74 32.71 17.00 -15.82
CA SER A 74 32.89 18.04 -16.85
C SER A 74 34.36 18.42 -17.06
N SER A 75 34.68 18.87 -18.27
CA SER A 75 35.97 19.49 -18.60
C SER A 75 35.78 20.54 -19.67
N THR A 76 36.40 21.70 -19.47
CA THR A 76 36.51 22.75 -20.50
C THR A 76 37.97 22.85 -20.95
N LYS A 77 38.23 22.76 -22.26
CA LYS A 77 39.57 22.86 -22.87
C LYS A 77 39.48 23.58 -24.22
N GLU A 78 40.55 24.24 -24.64
CA GLU A 78 40.64 24.88 -25.96
C GLU A 78 40.55 23.87 -27.10
N VAL A 79 41.07 22.65 -26.87
CA VAL A 79 41.03 21.54 -27.82
C VAL A 79 39.98 20.52 -27.40
N SER A 80 39.03 20.23 -28.31
CA SER A 80 37.92 19.29 -28.03
C SER A 80 38.40 17.88 -27.66
N ALA A 81 39.48 17.39 -28.28
CA ALA A 81 40.06 16.08 -27.99
C ALA A 81 40.57 15.97 -26.56
N GLU A 82 41.14 17.05 -26.01
CA GLU A 82 41.63 17.09 -24.63
C GLU A 82 40.49 17.11 -23.62
N ALA A 83 39.43 17.88 -23.89
CA ALA A 83 38.22 17.89 -23.07
C ALA A 83 37.58 16.48 -23.02
N LYS A 84 37.45 15.82 -24.19
CA LYS A 84 36.97 14.43 -24.28
C LYS A 84 37.86 13.48 -23.49
N LYS A 85 39.18 13.52 -23.70
CA LYS A 85 40.16 12.66 -23.02
C LYS A 85 40.10 12.80 -21.50
N SER A 86 39.96 14.03 -21.00
CA SER A 86 39.84 14.31 -19.57
C SER A 86 38.57 13.72 -18.97
N VAL A 87 37.42 13.87 -19.64
CA VAL A 87 36.14 13.32 -19.17
C VAL A 87 36.15 11.78 -19.27
N CYS A 88 36.62 11.21 -20.38
CA CYS A 88 36.68 9.76 -20.55
C CYS A 88 37.49 9.08 -19.45
N ARG A 89 38.67 9.59 -19.09
CA ARG A 89 39.49 9.01 -18.00
C ARG A 89 38.74 8.92 -16.67
N ARG A 90 37.99 9.97 -16.31
CA ARG A 90 37.20 10.00 -15.06
C ARG A 90 35.98 9.09 -15.15
N LEU A 91 35.33 9.03 -16.31
CA LEU A 91 34.24 8.07 -16.53
C LEU A 91 34.74 6.63 -16.43
N ASP A 92 35.88 6.30 -17.04
CA ASP A 92 36.45 4.95 -17.00
C ASP A 92 36.72 4.54 -15.55
N TYR A 93 37.26 5.46 -14.73
CA TYR A 93 37.44 5.22 -13.30
C TYR A 93 36.12 4.98 -12.57
N ILE A 94 35.08 5.80 -12.82
CA ILE A 94 33.76 5.64 -12.20
C ILE A 94 33.15 4.29 -12.59
N THR A 95 33.13 3.96 -13.89
CA THR A 95 32.56 2.71 -14.39
C THR A 95 33.32 1.49 -13.85
N GLN A 96 34.66 1.55 -13.81
CA GLN A 96 35.47 0.47 -13.24
C GLN A 96 35.22 0.32 -11.73
N SER A 97 35.09 1.42 -10.99
CA SER A 97 34.78 1.39 -9.56
C SER A 97 33.42 0.75 -9.29
N LEU A 98 32.40 1.08 -10.10
CA LEU A 98 31.07 0.47 -9.99
C LEU A 98 31.12 -1.04 -10.28
N GLN A 99 31.84 -1.45 -11.32
CA GLN A 99 32.02 -2.87 -11.67
C GLN A 99 32.73 -3.66 -10.55
N GLN A 100 33.79 -3.10 -9.96
CA GLN A 100 34.51 -3.74 -8.85
C GLN A 100 33.64 -3.93 -7.60
N GLN A 101 32.65 -3.05 -7.41
CA GLN A 101 31.67 -3.14 -6.32
C GLN A 101 30.44 -4.01 -6.69
N GLY A 102 30.48 -4.71 -7.83
CA GLY A 102 29.46 -5.66 -8.27
C GLY A 102 28.20 -5.02 -8.87
N PHE A 103 28.30 -3.79 -9.39
CA PHE A 103 27.16 -3.11 -9.98
C PHE A 103 26.84 -3.63 -11.38
N GLN A 104 25.56 -3.94 -11.61
CA GLN A 104 25.10 -4.43 -12.92
C GLN A 104 25.03 -3.28 -13.93
N ALA A 105 25.49 -3.54 -15.16
CA ALA A 105 25.51 -2.54 -16.23
C ALA A 105 24.11 -2.00 -16.58
N GLU A 106 23.06 -2.82 -16.43
CA GLU A 106 21.66 -2.44 -16.66
C GLU A 106 21.15 -1.32 -15.74
N ASN A 107 21.78 -1.13 -14.58
CA ASN A 107 21.43 -0.09 -13.62
C ASN A 107 22.26 1.20 -13.81
N VAL A 108 23.07 1.28 -14.88
CA VAL A 108 23.93 2.42 -15.16
C VAL A 108 23.65 2.93 -16.57
N THR A 109 23.28 4.20 -16.69
CA THR A 109 23.13 4.89 -17.97
C THR A 109 24.15 6.01 -18.06
N VAL A 110 24.88 6.08 -19.18
CA VAL A 110 25.89 7.13 -19.40
C VAL A 110 25.50 7.98 -20.59
N THR A 111 25.31 9.28 -20.36
CA THR A 111 25.03 10.27 -21.40
C THR A 111 26.22 11.21 -21.54
N LYS A 112 26.62 11.52 -22.77
CA LYS A 112 27.77 12.38 -23.08
C LYS A 112 27.33 13.51 -24.00
N ASN A 113 27.75 14.73 -23.68
CA ASN A 113 27.47 15.90 -24.50
C ASN A 113 28.72 16.78 -24.60
N ILE A 114 28.99 17.29 -25.81
CA ILE A 114 30.03 18.28 -26.04
C ILE A 114 29.42 19.52 -26.68
N ARG A 115 29.73 20.68 -26.11
CA ARG A 115 29.31 21.98 -26.66
C ARG A 115 30.48 22.94 -26.74
N ARG A 116 30.42 23.87 -27.68
CA ARG A 116 31.34 25.01 -27.73
C ARG A 116 30.89 26.05 -26.69
N VAL A 117 31.84 26.56 -25.90
CA VAL A 117 31.61 27.61 -24.91
C VAL A 117 32.69 28.65 -25.11
N GLU A 118 32.31 29.83 -25.59
CA GLU A 118 33.23 30.90 -26.00
C GLU A 118 34.29 30.37 -27.00
N ASN A 119 35.58 30.47 -26.64
CA ASN A 119 36.72 30.01 -27.43
C ASN A 119 37.19 28.59 -27.06
N ALA A 120 36.39 27.85 -26.27
CA ALA A 120 36.73 26.52 -25.79
C ALA A 120 35.62 25.49 -26.07
N TYR A 121 35.93 24.23 -25.77
CA TYR A 121 35.01 23.11 -25.81
C TYR A 121 34.76 22.61 -24.40
N ARG A 122 33.48 22.51 -24.03
CA ARG A 122 33.03 21.91 -22.78
C ARG A 122 32.46 20.53 -23.06
N MET A 123 33.14 19.51 -22.55
CA MET A 123 32.65 18.14 -22.52
C MET A 123 31.98 17.89 -21.17
N GLU A 124 30.78 17.32 -21.20
CA GLU A 124 30.04 16.86 -20.02
C GLU A 124 29.63 15.40 -20.20
N ALA A 125 29.64 14.68 -19.11
CA ALA A 125 29.07 13.35 -19.04
C ALA A 125 28.30 13.17 -17.74
N GLU A 126 27.20 12.46 -17.84
CA GLU A 126 26.32 12.15 -16.73
C GLU A 126 26.20 10.63 -16.63
N VAL A 127 26.49 10.09 -15.44
CA VAL A 127 26.34 8.68 -15.11
C VAL A 127 25.17 8.58 -14.15
N CYS A 128 24.04 8.11 -14.64
CA CYS A 128 22.84 7.85 -13.87
C CYS A 128 22.89 6.42 -13.33
N ILE A 129 22.81 6.29 -12.01
CA ILE A 129 22.99 5.02 -11.31
C ILE A 129 21.73 4.71 -10.49
N THR A 130 21.10 3.58 -10.77
CA THR A 130 19.89 3.11 -10.07
C THR A 130 20.25 2.10 -9.00
N PHE A 131 19.98 2.41 -7.74
CA PHE A 131 20.24 1.57 -6.59
C PHE A 131 18.98 0.92 -6.04
N THR A 132 19.09 -0.33 -5.60
CA THR A 132 18.09 -1.04 -4.77
C THR A 132 18.48 -1.07 -3.30
N GLU A 133 19.78 -1.05 -3.01
CA GLU A 133 20.32 -1.13 -1.65
C GLU A 133 20.92 0.22 -1.24
N PHE A 134 20.20 0.95 -0.37
CA PHE A 134 20.59 2.31 0.00
C PHE A 134 21.90 2.39 0.81
N GLY A 135 22.25 1.32 1.53
CA GLY A 135 23.56 1.22 2.18
C GLY A 135 24.71 1.16 1.16
N LYS A 136 24.55 0.37 0.10
CA LYS A 136 25.53 0.30 -1.01
C LYS A 136 25.63 1.63 -1.76
N MET A 137 24.49 2.29 -1.99
CA MET A 137 24.43 3.63 -2.56
C MET A 137 25.29 4.61 -1.74
N GLN A 138 25.08 4.69 -0.42
CA GLN A 138 25.86 5.59 0.44
C GLN A 138 27.35 5.29 0.38
N ASN A 139 27.75 4.02 0.46
CA ASN A 139 29.16 3.62 0.39
C ASN A 139 29.81 4.03 -0.93
N ILE A 140 29.11 3.81 -2.05
CA ILE A 140 29.60 4.18 -3.38
C ILE A 140 29.66 5.70 -3.54
N CYS A 141 28.63 6.44 -3.13
CA CYS A 141 28.66 7.90 -3.16
C CYS A 141 29.83 8.46 -2.36
N ASN A 142 30.04 7.99 -1.13
CA ASN A 142 31.16 8.41 -0.28
C ASN A 142 32.50 8.07 -0.92
N PHE A 143 32.66 6.84 -1.44
CA PHE A 143 33.87 6.42 -2.14
C PHE A 143 34.18 7.33 -3.34
N LEU A 144 33.18 7.65 -4.16
CA LEU A 144 33.38 8.53 -5.31
C LEU A 144 33.74 9.97 -4.89
N VAL A 145 33.13 10.49 -3.82
CA VAL A 145 33.50 11.79 -3.23
C VAL A 145 34.96 11.79 -2.73
N GLU A 146 35.40 10.70 -2.11
CA GLU A 146 36.75 10.59 -1.55
C GLU A 146 37.83 10.44 -2.64
N LYS A 147 37.51 9.75 -3.74
CA LYS A 147 38.49 9.39 -4.78
C LYS A 147 38.56 10.35 -5.96
N LEU A 148 37.49 11.10 -6.22
CA LEU A 148 37.42 12.02 -7.34
C LEU A 148 37.61 13.47 -6.87
N ASP A 149 38.13 14.30 -7.77
CA ASP A 149 38.32 15.72 -7.50
C ASP A 149 37.00 16.51 -7.57
N SER A 150 37.06 17.80 -7.22
CA SER A 150 35.90 18.70 -7.17
C SER A 150 35.25 18.98 -8.53
N SER A 151 35.81 18.50 -9.64
CA SER A 151 35.22 18.64 -10.98
C SER A 151 34.17 17.56 -11.27
N VAL A 152 34.00 16.61 -10.34
CA VAL A 152 32.92 15.63 -10.33
C VAL A 152 31.87 16.04 -9.31
N VAL A 153 30.63 16.14 -9.75
CA VAL A 153 29.49 16.52 -8.91
C VAL A 153 28.56 15.32 -8.78
N ILE A 154 28.30 14.89 -7.54
CA ILE A 154 27.37 13.79 -7.25
C ILE A 154 26.07 14.44 -6.75
N SER A 155 24.96 14.15 -7.44
CA SER A 155 23.66 14.67 -7.04
C SER A 155 23.21 14.03 -5.72
N PRO A 156 22.41 14.72 -4.91
CA PRO A 156 21.66 14.07 -3.84
C PRO A 156 20.82 12.92 -4.42
N PRO A 157 20.62 11.82 -3.68
CA PRO A 157 19.79 10.72 -4.15
C PRO A 157 18.32 11.15 -4.26
N GLU A 158 17.69 10.68 -5.33
CA GLU A 158 16.25 10.76 -5.57
C GLU A 158 15.64 9.39 -5.32
N PHE A 159 14.71 9.29 -4.38
CA PHE A 159 14.07 8.04 -4.02
C PHE A 159 12.73 7.91 -4.72
N TYR A 160 12.43 6.74 -5.24
CA TYR A 160 11.21 6.49 -5.99
C TYR A 160 10.78 5.03 -5.88
N HIS A 161 9.57 4.75 -6.37
CA HIS A 161 8.97 3.43 -6.41
C HIS A 161 8.96 2.87 -7.82
N THR A 162 9.15 1.55 -7.94
CA THR A 162 8.94 0.87 -9.21
C THR A 162 7.48 0.98 -9.69
N PRO A 163 7.23 0.95 -11.01
CA PRO A 163 5.87 0.96 -11.54
C PRO A 163 5.03 -0.18 -10.96
N GLY A 164 3.83 0.16 -10.46
CA GLY A 164 2.91 -0.80 -9.85
C GLY A 164 3.04 -0.94 -8.33
N SER A 165 4.04 -0.35 -7.67
CA SER A 165 4.18 -0.43 -6.20
C SER A 165 2.98 0.13 -5.45
N VAL A 166 2.40 1.25 -5.92
CA VAL A 166 1.19 1.84 -5.31
C VAL A 166 -0.01 0.89 -5.43
N GLU A 167 -0.22 0.28 -6.60
CA GLU A 167 -1.33 -0.66 -6.83
C GLU A 167 -1.17 -1.93 -5.99
N ASN A 168 0.05 -2.47 -5.92
CA ASN A 168 0.37 -3.59 -5.05
C ASN A 168 0.12 -3.26 -3.58
N LEU A 169 0.45 -2.04 -3.16
CA LEU A 169 0.23 -1.59 -1.78
C LEU A 169 -1.26 -1.44 -1.46
N ARG A 170 -2.08 -0.89 -2.38
CA ARG A 170 -3.54 -0.83 -2.25
C ARG A 170 -4.15 -2.23 -2.12
N ARG A 171 -3.73 -3.15 -2.98
CA ARG A 171 -4.17 -4.56 -2.91
C ARG A 171 -3.80 -5.18 -1.56
N GLN A 172 -2.59 -4.93 -1.07
CA GLN A 172 -2.16 -5.39 0.24
C GLN A 172 -3.02 -4.80 1.37
N ALA A 173 -3.32 -3.49 1.32
CA ALA A 173 -4.21 -2.84 2.29
C ALA A 173 -5.60 -3.51 2.33
N CYS A 174 -6.19 -3.75 1.16
CA CYS A 174 -7.50 -4.39 1.04
C CYS A 174 -7.48 -5.83 1.61
N LEU A 175 -6.47 -6.63 1.30
CA LEU A 175 -6.34 -7.99 1.84
C LEU A 175 -6.21 -8.00 3.37
N VAL A 176 -5.41 -7.10 3.94
CA VAL A 176 -5.28 -6.97 5.40
C VAL A 176 -6.58 -6.47 6.03
N ALA A 177 -7.31 -5.57 5.37
CA ALA A 177 -8.61 -5.09 5.85
C ALA A 177 -9.65 -6.23 5.86
N VAL A 178 -9.65 -7.10 4.85
CA VAL A 178 -10.49 -8.31 4.78
C VAL A 178 -10.13 -9.28 5.90
N GLU A 179 -8.84 -9.53 6.14
CA GLU A 179 -8.39 -10.40 7.23
C GLU A 179 -8.81 -9.84 8.60
N ASN A 180 -8.68 -8.54 8.80
CA ASN A 180 -9.12 -7.86 10.02
C ASN A 180 -10.64 -7.97 10.23
N ALA A 181 -11.44 -7.79 9.17
CA ALA A 181 -12.88 -7.99 9.22
C ALA A 181 -13.24 -9.45 9.58
N TRP A 182 -12.59 -10.41 8.93
CA TRP A 182 -12.82 -11.83 9.18
C TRP A 182 -12.48 -12.22 10.62
N ARG A 183 -11.31 -11.79 11.13
CA ARG A 183 -10.88 -12.04 12.52
C ARG A 183 -11.89 -11.47 13.52
N LYS A 184 -12.36 -10.25 13.28
CA LYS A 184 -13.41 -9.60 14.09
C LYS A 184 -14.73 -10.39 14.07
N ALA A 185 -15.16 -10.89 12.91
CA ALA A 185 -16.38 -11.69 12.81
C ALA A 185 -16.26 -13.01 13.59
N GLN A 186 -15.11 -13.68 13.48
CA GLN A 186 -14.83 -14.92 14.19
C GLN A 186 -14.87 -14.71 15.71
N GLU A 187 -14.17 -13.70 16.22
CA GLU A 187 -14.15 -13.34 17.64
C GLU A 187 -15.56 -13.02 18.18
N VAL A 188 -16.35 -12.27 17.43
CA VAL A 188 -17.74 -11.93 17.81
C VAL A 188 -18.62 -13.18 17.84
N CYS A 189 -18.53 -14.06 16.82
CA CYS A 189 -19.30 -15.31 16.77
C CYS A 189 -18.95 -16.24 17.93
N ASP A 190 -17.66 -16.41 18.23
CA ASP A 190 -17.19 -17.26 19.32
C ASP A 190 -17.69 -16.77 20.68
N LEU A 191 -17.67 -15.44 20.90
CA LEU A 191 -18.14 -14.80 22.12
C LEU A 191 -19.64 -15.07 22.38
N VAL A 192 -20.47 -15.06 21.35
CA VAL A 192 -21.92 -15.31 21.46
C VAL A 192 -22.28 -16.81 21.37
N GLY A 193 -21.29 -17.70 21.36
CA GLY A 193 -21.51 -19.14 21.29
C GLY A 193 -22.08 -19.63 19.96
N GLN A 194 -21.86 -18.89 18.88
CA GLN A 194 -22.22 -19.27 17.50
C GLN A 194 -20.95 -19.67 16.73
N THR A 195 -21.11 -20.15 15.50
CA THR A 195 -20.01 -20.45 14.58
C THR A 195 -20.09 -19.54 13.36
N LEU A 196 -18.96 -18.97 12.94
CA LEU A 196 -18.88 -18.18 11.72
C LEU A 196 -19.10 -19.06 10.48
N GLY A 197 -20.03 -18.65 9.62
CA GLY A 197 -20.38 -19.31 8.36
C GLY A 197 -19.63 -18.74 7.16
N LYS A 198 -20.18 -18.98 5.95
CA LYS A 198 -19.58 -18.48 4.71
C LYS A 198 -19.80 -16.96 4.57
N PRO A 199 -18.89 -16.24 3.89
CA PRO A 199 -19.15 -14.85 3.51
C PRO A 199 -20.33 -14.78 2.53
N LEU A 200 -21.18 -13.78 2.71
CA LEU A 200 -22.37 -13.49 1.89
C LEU A 200 -22.16 -12.26 1.02
N LEU A 201 -21.53 -11.22 1.57
CA LEU A 201 -21.23 -9.96 0.88
C LEU A 201 -19.84 -9.49 1.31
N ILE A 202 -19.00 -9.09 0.34
CA ILE A 202 -17.74 -8.38 0.58
C ILE A 202 -17.81 -7.11 -0.26
N LYS A 203 -17.62 -5.96 0.38
CA LYS A 203 -17.64 -4.65 -0.26
C LYS A 203 -16.47 -3.82 0.24
N GLU A 204 -15.68 -3.27 -0.67
CA GLU A 204 -14.73 -2.21 -0.34
C GLU A 204 -15.49 -0.88 -0.26
N GLU A 205 -15.43 -0.24 0.90
CA GLU A 205 -16.17 1.00 1.19
C GLU A 205 -15.32 2.23 0.90
N GLU A 206 -14.04 2.20 1.29
CA GLU A 206 -13.12 3.33 1.17
C GLU A 206 -11.73 2.82 0.78
N THR A 207 -11.11 3.51 -0.17
CA THR A 207 -9.71 3.29 -0.56
C THR A 207 -9.04 4.66 -0.62
N LYS A 208 -7.88 4.79 0.03
CA LYS A 208 -7.11 6.03 0.05
C LYS A 208 -5.63 5.71 -0.06
N ASP A 209 -4.90 6.46 -0.86
CA ASP A 209 -3.44 6.42 -0.92
C ASP A 209 -2.87 7.83 -0.92
N TRP A 210 -1.67 7.95 -0.36
CA TRP A 210 -0.95 9.21 -0.27
C TRP A 210 0.56 8.94 -0.18
N GLU A 211 1.35 9.94 -0.52
CA GLU A 211 2.81 9.91 -0.42
C GLU A 211 3.27 10.91 0.65
N GLY A 212 4.27 10.51 1.44
CA GLY A 212 4.84 11.32 2.50
C GLY A 212 4.03 11.33 3.80
N GLN A 213 4.49 12.14 4.75
CA GLN A 213 3.93 12.19 6.10
C GLN A 213 2.68 13.09 6.14
N THR A 214 1.59 12.61 6.74
CA THR A 214 0.32 13.33 6.93
C THR A 214 0.34 14.40 8.04
N ASP A 215 1.49 14.61 8.69
CA ASP A 215 1.60 15.54 9.82
C ASP A 215 1.88 16.98 9.35
N ASP A 216 0.92 17.86 9.66
CA ASP A 216 0.78 19.27 9.27
C ASP A 216 1.77 20.20 10.00
N HIS A 217 3.03 19.78 10.09
CA HIS A 217 4.14 20.53 10.68
C HIS A 217 5.32 20.68 9.72
N GLN A 218 5.04 20.80 8.42
CA GLN A 218 6.03 21.17 7.40
C GLN A 218 5.96 22.66 7.02
N LEU A 219 5.81 23.53 8.01
CA LEU A 219 6.18 24.93 7.82
C LEU A 219 7.70 25.05 7.92
N SER A 220 8.33 25.41 6.79
CA SER A 220 9.73 25.82 6.64
C SER A 220 10.78 24.70 6.61
N ARG A 221 10.94 24.02 5.46
CA ARG A 221 12.22 23.38 5.13
C ARG A 221 12.64 23.73 3.70
N LEU A 222 13.77 24.42 3.60
CA LEU A 222 14.44 24.71 2.34
C LEU A 222 14.76 23.38 1.63
N PRO A 223 14.55 23.27 0.31
CA PRO A 223 14.72 22.03 -0.47
C PRO A 223 16.17 21.48 -0.54
N GLY A 224 17.13 22.08 0.17
CA GLY A 224 18.54 21.65 0.21
C GLY A 224 19.00 20.94 1.50
N THR A 225 18.17 20.82 2.54
CA THR A 225 18.64 20.41 3.89
C THR A 225 18.07 19.07 4.38
N LEU A 226 17.34 18.34 3.54
CA LEU A 226 16.75 17.06 3.96
C LEU A 226 17.82 15.96 4.04
N THR A 227 17.92 15.34 5.20
CA THR A 227 18.72 14.11 5.40
C THR A 227 18.20 12.98 4.53
N VAL A 228 19.05 11.98 4.24
CA VAL A 228 18.65 10.77 3.48
C VAL A 228 17.41 10.11 4.09
N GLN A 229 17.36 9.97 5.41
CA GLN A 229 16.20 9.39 6.10
C GLN A 229 14.92 10.22 5.90
N GLN A 230 15.02 11.56 5.91
CA GLN A 230 13.86 12.42 5.67
C GLN A 230 13.36 12.30 4.23
N LYS A 231 14.28 12.17 3.26
CA LYS A 231 13.91 11.93 1.85
C LYS A 231 13.23 10.57 1.65
N ILE A 232 13.71 9.52 2.33
CA ILE A 232 13.07 8.20 2.31
C ILE A 232 11.66 8.30 2.90
N LYS A 233 11.50 9.00 4.04
CA LYS A 233 10.18 9.22 4.65
C LYS A 233 9.24 10.02 3.76
N SER A 234 9.73 11.07 3.09
CA SER A 234 8.88 11.86 2.18
C SER A 234 8.46 11.07 0.93
N ALA A 235 9.30 10.14 0.47
CA ALA A 235 8.99 9.26 -0.66
C ALA A 235 8.30 7.94 -0.21
N THR A 236 7.95 7.79 1.06
CA THR A 236 7.22 6.61 1.54
C THR A 236 5.75 6.75 1.12
N ILE A 237 5.22 5.72 0.49
CA ILE A 237 3.81 5.67 0.09
C ILE A 237 2.99 4.95 1.16
N HIS A 238 1.75 5.36 1.30
CA HIS A 238 0.77 4.82 2.22
C HIS A 238 -0.49 4.43 1.46
N ALA A 239 -1.13 3.34 1.87
CA ALA A 239 -2.45 2.96 1.39
C ALA A 239 -3.31 2.50 2.56
N ALA A 240 -4.55 2.97 2.59
CA ALA A 240 -5.58 2.54 3.50
C ALA A 240 -6.77 1.99 2.72
N SER A 241 -7.35 0.92 3.25
CA SER A 241 -8.59 0.33 2.73
C SER A 241 -9.52 0.00 3.88
N LYS A 242 -10.82 0.19 3.65
CA LYS A 242 -11.89 -0.18 4.56
C LYS A 242 -12.87 -1.05 3.80
N VAL A 243 -13.16 -2.20 4.38
CA VAL A 243 -14.05 -3.20 3.80
C VAL A 243 -15.18 -3.52 4.77
N PHE A 244 -16.33 -3.80 4.21
CA PHE A 244 -17.50 -4.31 4.89
C PHE A 244 -17.76 -5.74 4.43
N ILE A 245 -17.96 -6.64 5.38
CA ILE A 245 -18.23 -8.05 5.11
C ILE A 245 -19.42 -8.52 5.94
N THR A 246 -20.33 -9.21 5.28
CA THR A 246 -21.43 -9.93 5.92
C THR A 246 -21.14 -11.42 5.85
N PHE A 247 -21.26 -12.12 6.98
CA PHE A 247 -21.15 -13.57 7.07
C PHE A 247 -22.45 -14.19 7.57
N GLU A 248 -22.71 -15.41 7.12
CA GLU A 248 -23.70 -16.28 7.75
C GLU A 248 -23.24 -16.65 9.18
N VAL A 249 -24.18 -16.84 10.10
CA VAL A 249 -23.95 -17.30 11.46
C VAL A 249 -24.67 -18.62 11.68
N LYS A 250 -23.93 -19.65 12.09
CA LYS A 250 -24.45 -20.99 12.33
C LYS A 250 -24.60 -21.28 13.82
N GLY A 251 -25.68 -21.97 14.18
CA GLY A 251 -25.84 -22.55 15.51
C GLY A 251 -24.79 -23.62 15.78
N LYS A 252 -24.25 -23.68 17.01
CA LYS A 252 -23.43 -24.82 17.44
C LYS A 252 -24.28 -26.09 17.38
N GLU A 253 -24.01 -26.98 16.42
CA GLU A 253 -24.61 -28.31 16.40
C GLU A 253 -24.21 -29.05 17.69
N LYS A 254 -25.21 -29.46 18.48
CA LYS A 254 -24.96 -30.39 19.58
C LYS A 254 -24.50 -31.71 18.97
N LYS A 255 -23.21 -32.05 19.14
CA LYS A 255 -22.72 -33.43 18.88
C LYS A 255 -23.66 -34.39 19.61
N LYS A 256 -24.46 -35.15 18.86
CA LYS A 256 -25.20 -36.31 19.40
C LYS A 256 -24.14 -37.25 19.96
N LYS A 257 -24.04 -37.31 21.29
CA LYS A 257 -23.36 -38.41 21.97
C LYS A 257 -24.17 -39.66 21.62
N HIS A 258 -23.61 -40.51 20.76
CA HIS A 258 -24.14 -41.87 20.62
C HIS A 258 -23.94 -42.55 21.99
N LEU A 259 -25.06 -43.06 22.50
CA LEU A 259 -25.25 -43.71 23.78
C LEU A 259 -24.39 -44.97 23.89
#